data_AF-A0A397E9H9-F1
#
_entry.id   AF-A0A397E9H9-F1
#
_cell.length_a   1.000
_cell.length_b   1.000
_cell.length_c   1.000
_cell.angle_alpha   90.00
_cell.angle_beta   90.00
_cell.angle_gamma   90.00
#
_symmetry.space_group_name_H-M   'P 1'
#
loop_
_entity.id
_entity.type
_entity.pdbx_description
1 polymer ?
#
loop_
_entity_poly.entity_id
_entity_poly.type
_entity_poly.pdbx_seq_one_letter_code
_entity_poly.pdbx_strand_id
1 'polypeptide(L)'
;MPAQAQVARNNNGNLLQIHLGSAPGTLVHKSNTVQVDWSAGPKSRLVLDGNSYKALQLHFHAGSDHRVNGHQFPLEMHIVHQSVTDPTQLAVVGVLFEVSTHMNPFLTQFFPLLPQHPSGKMPPIKQLRGKLLGIHRGHQFYRYSGSLTAGNFSENVEWVVLSTPQPISHEQLLATISQIVGA
;
A
#
# COMPACT_ATOMS: atom_id res chain seq x y z
N MET A 1 -20.92 3.19 6.68
CA MET A 1 -20.91 1.88 7.38
C MET A 1 -19.54 1.26 7.11
N PRO A 2 -18.74 0.84 8.11
CA PRO A 2 -17.50 0.13 7.81
C PRO A 2 -17.86 -1.17 7.09
N ALA A 3 -17.25 -1.42 5.94
CA ALA A 3 -17.46 -2.65 5.20
C ALA A 3 -17.08 -3.85 6.09
N GLN A 4 -17.95 -4.85 6.18
CA GLN A 4 -17.64 -6.08 6.91
C GLN A 4 -16.63 -6.88 6.11
N ALA A 5 -15.35 -6.77 6.46
CA ALA A 5 -14.28 -7.52 5.85
C ALA A 5 -14.29 -8.97 6.35
N GLN A 6 -14.42 -9.94 5.45
CA GLN A 6 -14.26 -11.35 5.79
C GLN A 6 -12.79 -11.74 5.63
N VAL A 7 -12.27 -12.58 6.55
CA VAL A 7 -10.95 -13.22 6.35
C VAL A 7 -11.10 -14.16 5.16
N ALA A 8 -10.50 -13.80 4.02
CA ALA A 8 -10.39 -14.71 2.90
C ALA A 8 -9.23 -15.67 3.20
N ARG A 9 -9.53 -16.93 3.52
CA ARG A 9 -8.51 -17.97 3.68
C ARG A 9 -8.16 -18.53 2.30
N ASN A 10 -6.86 -18.67 2.03
CA ASN A 10 -6.33 -19.37 0.86
C ASN A 10 -6.61 -20.88 0.98
N ASN A 11 -7.84 -21.29 0.64
CA ASN A 11 -8.20 -22.69 0.55
C ASN A 11 -8.60 -23.00 -0.90
N ASN A 12 -7.63 -23.55 -1.63
CA ASN A 12 -7.78 -24.25 -2.92
C ASN A 12 -8.14 -23.40 -4.15
N GLY A 13 -7.11 -22.89 -4.82
CA GLY A 13 -7.12 -22.59 -6.26
C GLY A 13 -7.69 -21.22 -6.68
N ASN A 14 -6.79 -20.28 -6.98
CA ASN A 14 -7.01 -19.08 -7.82
C ASN A 14 -7.85 -17.89 -7.30
N LEU A 15 -7.54 -17.30 -6.13
CA LEU A 15 -8.24 -16.05 -5.71
C LEU A 15 -7.36 -14.81 -5.51
N LEU A 16 -6.07 -14.93 -5.19
CA LEU A 16 -5.15 -13.79 -5.11
C LEU A 16 -3.76 -14.17 -5.60
N GLN A 17 -3.26 -13.49 -6.62
CA GLN A 17 -1.83 -13.48 -6.96
C GLN A 17 -1.32 -12.07 -6.77
N ILE A 18 -0.31 -11.91 -5.91
CA ILE A 18 0.37 -10.64 -5.72
C ILE A 18 1.87 -10.82 -5.91
N HIS A 19 2.44 -10.03 -6.80
CA HIS A 19 3.86 -9.91 -7.01
C HIS A 19 4.18 -8.46 -7.31
N LEU A 20 5.10 -7.87 -6.54
CA LEU A 20 5.58 -6.52 -6.81
C LEU A 20 6.97 -6.60 -7.43
N GLY A 21 7.10 -6.06 -8.64
CA GLY A 21 8.37 -6.04 -9.37
C GLY A 21 9.30 -4.93 -8.91
N SER A 22 10.03 -4.34 -9.85
CA SER A 22 10.89 -3.18 -9.60
C SER A 22 10.75 -2.18 -10.73
N ALA A 23 10.67 -0.90 -10.38
CA ALA A 23 10.56 0.20 -11.34
C ALA A 23 11.08 1.49 -10.71
N PRO A 24 11.44 2.50 -11.52
CA PRO A 24 11.60 3.86 -11.03
C PRO A 24 10.32 4.34 -10.34
N GLY A 25 10.47 5.22 -9.36
CA GLY A 25 9.34 5.85 -8.68
C GLY A 25 9.57 7.35 -8.51
N THR A 26 8.49 8.12 -8.49
CA THR A 26 8.57 9.56 -8.16
C THR A 26 7.86 9.79 -6.84
N LEU A 27 8.59 10.27 -5.85
CA LEU A 27 8.02 10.67 -4.58
C LEU A 27 7.32 12.03 -4.73
N VAL A 28 6.08 12.10 -4.27
CA VAL A 28 5.19 13.26 -4.37
C VAL A 28 4.62 13.54 -3.00
N HIS A 29 4.91 14.72 -2.47
CA HIS A 29 4.31 15.17 -1.22
C HIS A 29 2.94 15.79 -1.52
N LYS A 30 1.89 15.28 -0.87
CA LYS A 30 0.53 15.81 -0.93
C LYS A 30 0.14 16.37 0.44
N SER A 31 -0.90 17.19 0.49
CA SER A 31 -1.33 17.90 1.71
C SER A 31 -1.69 16.99 2.89
N ASN A 32 -1.94 15.70 2.66
CA ASN A 32 -2.38 14.74 3.66
C ASN A 32 -1.77 13.34 3.49
N THR A 33 -0.74 13.18 2.64
CA THR A 33 -0.07 11.89 2.44
C THR A 33 1.25 12.09 1.72
N VAL A 34 2.15 11.14 1.93
CA VAL A 34 3.26 10.88 1.00
C VAL A 34 2.81 9.87 -0.03
N GLN A 35 3.00 10.17 -1.32
CA GLN A 35 2.70 9.26 -2.41
C GLN A 35 3.98 8.94 -3.18
N VAL A 36 4.09 7.71 -3.70
CA VAL A 36 5.07 7.35 -4.71
C VAL A 36 4.33 6.91 -5.97
N ASP A 37 4.50 7.67 -7.06
CA ASP A 37 4.08 7.25 -8.39
C ASP A 37 5.00 6.11 -8.84
N TRP A 38 4.47 4.89 -8.90
CA TRP A 38 5.28 3.68 -9.08
C TRP A 38 4.45 2.55 -9.69
N SER A 39 4.82 2.12 -10.89
CA SER A 39 4.13 1.05 -11.62
C SER A 39 4.46 -0.36 -11.14
N ALA A 40 5.41 -0.48 -10.19
CA ALA A 40 6.03 -1.74 -9.77
C ALA A 40 6.68 -2.57 -10.91
N GLY A 41 6.77 -2.01 -12.11
CA GLY A 41 7.46 -2.58 -13.26
C GLY A 41 6.70 -3.74 -13.94
N PRO A 42 7.21 -4.21 -15.08
CA PRO A 42 6.51 -5.16 -15.96
C PRO A 42 6.34 -6.56 -15.34
N LYS A 43 7.11 -6.87 -14.29
CA LYS A 43 6.97 -8.13 -13.54
C LYS A 43 5.88 -8.05 -12.46
N SER A 44 5.38 -6.85 -12.15
CA SER A 44 4.30 -6.68 -11.19
C SER A 44 3.03 -7.38 -11.65
N ARG A 45 2.30 -7.97 -10.71
CA ARG A 45 1.08 -8.71 -10.98
C ARG A 45 0.19 -8.66 -9.75
N LEU A 46 -0.99 -8.07 -9.90
CA LEU A 46 -2.12 -8.31 -9.01
C LEU A 46 -3.21 -9.03 -9.82
N VAL A 47 -3.62 -10.22 -9.39
CA VAL A 47 -4.74 -10.95 -10.00
C VAL A 47 -5.75 -11.30 -8.93
N LEU A 48 -6.99 -10.86 -9.12
CA LEU A 48 -8.15 -11.14 -8.26
C LEU A 48 -9.21 -11.82 -9.12
N ASP A 49 -9.56 -13.06 -8.81
CA ASP A 49 -10.56 -13.85 -9.56
C ASP A 49 -10.31 -13.90 -11.07
N GLY A 50 -9.04 -13.93 -11.48
CA GLY A 50 -8.63 -13.91 -12.89
C GLY A 50 -8.51 -12.50 -13.51
N ASN A 51 -9.05 -11.47 -12.86
CA ASN A 51 -8.90 -10.08 -13.30
C ASN A 51 -7.51 -9.55 -12.94
N SER A 52 -6.80 -9.02 -13.93
CA SER A 52 -5.45 -8.48 -13.75
C SER A 52 -5.49 -6.98 -13.51
N TYR A 53 -4.67 -6.52 -12.57
CA TYR A 53 -4.54 -5.11 -12.21
C TYR A 53 -3.08 -4.67 -12.26
N LYS A 54 -2.84 -3.46 -12.77
CA LYS A 54 -1.52 -2.82 -12.80
C LYS A 54 -1.39 -1.82 -11.65
N ALA A 55 -0.25 -1.78 -10.98
CA ALA A 55 0.02 -0.79 -9.94
C ALA A 55 0.16 0.60 -10.57
N LEU A 56 -0.37 1.61 -9.88
CA LEU A 56 -0.30 3.01 -10.28
C LEU A 56 0.57 3.83 -9.33
N GLN A 57 0.30 3.68 -8.04
CA GLN A 57 0.94 4.42 -6.98
C GLN A 57 0.84 3.67 -5.66
N LEU A 58 1.65 4.08 -4.69
CA LEU A 58 1.41 3.79 -3.29
C LEU A 58 1.37 5.08 -2.48
N HIS A 59 0.70 5.06 -1.34
CA HIS A 59 0.67 6.18 -0.40
C HIS A 59 0.41 5.71 1.02
N PHE A 60 0.52 6.62 2.00
CA PHE A 60 0.56 6.30 3.42
C PHE A 60 -0.46 7.08 4.22
N HIS A 61 -1.05 6.42 5.23
CA HIS A 61 -1.90 7.03 6.24
C HIS A 61 -1.24 6.94 7.61
N ALA A 62 -1.28 8.04 8.36
CA ALA A 62 -0.83 8.09 9.75
C ALA A 62 -1.96 7.57 10.65
N GLY A 63 -1.71 6.45 11.32
CA GLY A 63 -2.77 5.57 11.79
C GLY A 63 -3.39 4.79 10.63
N SER A 64 -3.72 3.52 10.85
CA SER A 64 -4.39 2.72 9.83
C SER A 64 -5.85 3.11 9.69
N ASP A 65 -6.32 3.13 8.43
CA ASP A 65 -7.74 3.25 8.12
C ASP A 65 -8.47 1.98 8.57
N HIS A 66 -7.83 0.83 8.33
CA HIS A 66 -8.36 -0.47 8.74
C HIS A 66 -8.08 -0.76 10.20
N ARG A 67 -9.03 -1.45 10.84
CA ARG A 67 -8.84 -2.05 12.15
C ARG A 67 -8.96 -3.57 12.03
N VAL A 68 -8.06 -4.28 12.71
CA VAL A 68 -8.15 -5.74 12.85
C VAL A 68 -8.54 -6.05 14.28
N ASN A 69 -9.69 -6.69 14.48
CA ASN A 69 -10.26 -6.97 15.82
C ASN A 69 -10.35 -5.71 16.71
N GLY A 70 -10.71 -4.57 16.10
CA GLY A 70 -10.80 -3.26 16.79
C GLY A 70 -9.47 -2.53 16.99
N HIS A 71 -8.33 -3.20 16.79
CA HIS A 71 -7.00 -2.61 16.90
C HIS A 71 -6.66 -1.76 15.67
N GLN A 72 -6.24 -0.52 15.91
CA GLN A 72 -5.69 0.38 14.88
C GLN A 72 -4.17 0.33 14.92
N PHE A 73 -3.55 0.24 13.75
CA PHE A 73 -2.11 0.20 13.58
C PHE A 73 -1.55 1.62 13.41
N PRO A 74 -0.28 1.86 13.74
CA PRO A 74 0.34 3.20 13.68
C PRO A 74 0.50 3.75 12.26
N LEU A 75 0.52 2.90 11.23
CA LEU A 75 0.67 3.31 9.84
C LEU A 75 0.01 2.27 8.92
N GLU A 76 -0.57 2.74 7.83
CA GLU A 76 -1.04 1.89 6.74
C GLU A 76 -0.55 2.42 5.40
N MET A 77 -0.11 1.52 4.53
CA MET A 77 0.21 1.84 3.14
C MET A 77 -0.85 1.24 2.22
N HIS A 78 -1.30 2.04 1.27
CA HIS A 78 -2.17 1.60 0.19
C HIS A 78 -1.39 1.53 -1.10
N ILE A 79 -1.44 0.40 -1.78
CA ILE A 79 -0.94 0.24 -3.15
C ILE A 79 -2.15 0.21 -4.07
N VAL A 80 -2.34 1.27 -4.85
CA VAL A 80 -3.50 1.42 -5.74
C VAL A 80 -3.19 0.81 -7.09
N HIS A 81 -4.11 -0.04 -7.54
CA HIS A 81 -4.06 -0.71 -8.82
C HIS A 81 -5.31 -0.40 -9.64
N GLN A 82 -5.18 -0.49 -10.96
CA GLN A 82 -6.27 -0.33 -11.91
C GLN A 82 -6.36 -1.57 -12.78
N SER A 83 -7.58 -2.00 -13.11
CA SER A 83 -7.78 -3.15 -14.00
C SER A 83 -7.16 -2.88 -15.37
N VAL A 84 -6.60 -3.93 -15.96
CA VAL A 84 -6.02 -3.88 -17.32
C VAL A 84 -7.09 -3.90 -18.41
N THR A 85 -8.30 -4.36 -18.09
CA THR A 85 -9.42 -4.50 -19.03
C THR A 85 -10.47 -3.40 -18.89
N ASP A 86 -10.63 -2.82 -17.69
CA ASP A 86 -11.59 -1.76 -17.40
C ASP A 86 -10.94 -0.68 -16.51
N PRO A 87 -10.60 0.50 -17.05
CA PRO A 87 -9.92 1.54 -16.30
C PRO A 87 -10.78 2.15 -15.17
N THR A 88 -12.08 1.88 -15.14
CA THR A 88 -12.97 2.35 -14.06
C THR A 88 -12.89 1.48 -12.80
N GLN A 89 -12.37 0.24 -12.93
CA GLN A 89 -12.23 -0.69 -11.82
C GLN A 89 -10.87 -0.55 -11.14
N LEU A 90 -10.89 -0.38 -9.82
CA LEU A 90 -9.72 -0.26 -8.97
C LEU A 90 -9.62 -1.43 -7.99
N ALA A 91 -8.38 -1.74 -7.62
CA ALA A 91 -8.08 -2.62 -6.51
C ALA A 91 -7.01 -1.99 -5.63
N VAL A 92 -7.13 -2.13 -4.31
CA VAL A 92 -6.17 -1.58 -3.35
C VAL A 92 -5.66 -2.69 -2.45
N VAL A 93 -4.33 -2.76 -2.35
CA VAL A 93 -3.66 -3.62 -1.39
C VAL A 93 -3.28 -2.78 -0.18
N GLY A 94 -3.92 -3.07 0.96
CA GLY A 94 -3.62 -2.46 2.26
C GLY A 94 -2.52 -3.23 2.99
N VAL A 95 -1.49 -2.52 3.42
CA VAL A 95 -0.38 -3.07 4.20
C VAL A 95 -0.31 -2.33 5.53
N LEU A 96 -0.64 -3.04 6.60
CA LEU A 96 -0.57 -2.56 7.97
C LEU A 96 0.88 -2.61 8.45
N PHE A 97 1.28 -1.67 9.30
CA PHE A 97 2.61 -1.69 9.93
C PHE A 97 2.51 -1.71 11.44
N GLU A 98 3.44 -2.40 12.09
CA GLU A 98 3.54 -2.47 13.55
C GLU A 98 4.95 -2.09 14.00
N VAL A 99 5.04 -1.34 15.10
CA VAL A 99 6.33 -0.87 15.62
C VAL A 99 7.19 -2.06 16.02
N SER A 100 8.43 -2.07 15.57
CA SER A 100 9.42 -3.08 15.90
C SER A 100 10.81 -2.47 16.05
N THR A 101 11.77 -3.27 16.51
CA THR A 101 13.20 -2.90 16.51
C THR A 101 13.83 -2.95 15.11
N HIS A 102 13.11 -3.45 14.10
CA HIS A 102 13.62 -3.63 12.75
C HIS A 102 13.07 -2.56 11.81
N MET A 103 13.96 -2.01 10.98
CA MET A 103 13.55 -1.18 9.86
C MET A 103 12.91 -2.04 8.77
N ASN A 104 11.85 -1.52 8.15
CA ASN A 104 11.28 -2.07 6.94
C ASN A 104 12.23 -1.85 5.74
N PRO A 105 12.75 -2.91 5.09
CA PRO A 105 13.68 -2.76 3.98
C PRO A 105 13.07 -2.06 2.75
N PHE A 106 11.76 -2.16 2.55
CA PHE A 106 11.09 -1.46 1.45
C PHE A 106 11.12 0.06 1.67
N LEU A 107 10.73 0.51 2.86
CA LEU A 107 10.69 1.94 3.21
C LEU A 107 12.08 2.58 3.18
N THR A 108 13.12 1.86 3.61
CA THR A 108 14.51 2.33 3.59
C THR A 108 14.98 2.79 2.19
N GLN A 109 14.35 2.32 1.10
CA GLN A 109 14.72 2.71 -0.26
C GLN A 109 14.39 4.17 -0.61
N PHE A 110 13.45 4.79 0.10
CA PHE A 110 13.05 6.18 -0.14
C PHE A 110 12.90 6.99 1.16
N PHE A 111 13.05 6.36 2.32
CA PHE A 111 13.07 7.03 3.61
C PHE A 111 14.07 8.18 3.70
N PRO A 112 15.34 8.07 3.22
CA PRO A 112 16.27 9.20 3.20
C PRO A 112 15.85 10.34 2.26
N LEU A 113 14.90 10.06 1.37
CA LEU A 113 14.29 11.02 0.46
C LEU A 113 13.00 11.60 1.05
N LEU A 114 12.67 11.35 2.32
CA LEU A 114 11.59 12.03 3.05
C LEU A 114 12.18 13.27 3.77
N PRO A 115 12.29 14.42 3.10
CA PRO A 115 12.76 15.68 3.68
C PRO A 115 11.76 16.19 4.69
N GLN A 116 12.22 16.90 5.71
CA GLN A 116 11.31 17.37 6.76
C GLN A 116 10.23 18.33 6.19
N HIS A 117 10.51 19.13 5.15
CA HIS A 117 9.51 20.04 4.53
C HIS A 117 9.84 20.50 3.08
N PRO A 118 9.36 19.82 2.03
CA PRO A 118 9.20 20.44 0.72
C PRO A 118 7.85 20.07 0.07
N SER A 119 7.21 21.07 -0.52
CA SER A 119 6.09 20.87 -1.41
C SER A 119 6.56 20.38 -2.78
N GLY A 120 5.77 19.51 -3.43
CA GLY A 120 5.98 19.14 -4.83
C GLY A 120 6.71 17.81 -5.06
N LYS A 121 7.26 17.68 -6.27
CA LYS A 121 7.90 16.44 -6.75
C LYS A 121 9.35 16.39 -6.32
N MET A 122 9.75 15.23 -5.81
CA MET A 122 11.11 14.95 -5.37
C MET A 122 11.94 14.22 -6.45
N PRO A 123 13.28 14.15 -6.29
CA PRO A 123 14.10 13.39 -7.20
C PRO A 123 13.60 11.95 -7.36
N PRO A 124 13.64 11.38 -8.57
CA PRO A 124 13.13 10.05 -8.81
C PRO A 124 13.97 9.01 -8.07
N ILE A 125 13.30 8.06 -7.45
CA ILE A 125 13.89 6.80 -7.00
C ILE A 125 14.25 6.04 -8.27
N LYS A 126 15.54 5.86 -8.55
CA LYS A 126 16.02 5.18 -9.78
C LYS A 126 15.41 3.78 -9.93
N GLN A 127 15.28 3.06 -8.83
CA GLN A 127 14.71 1.72 -8.80
C GLN A 127 14.18 1.37 -7.42
N LEU A 128 12.86 1.40 -7.26
CA LEU A 128 12.17 0.91 -6.07
C LEU A 128 11.86 -0.58 -6.25
N ARG A 129 12.37 -1.42 -5.34
CA ARG A 129 12.24 -2.88 -5.39
C ARG A 129 11.09 -3.35 -4.50
N GLY A 130 9.97 -3.71 -5.12
CA GLY A 130 8.75 -4.16 -4.44
C GLY A 130 8.92 -5.43 -3.62
N LYS A 131 9.78 -6.36 -4.07
CA LYS A 131 10.08 -7.60 -3.34
C LYS A 131 10.56 -7.39 -1.90
N LEU A 132 11.15 -6.23 -1.59
CA LEU A 132 11.64 -5.90 -0.25
C LEU A 132 10.52 -5.62 0.76
N LEU A 133 9.28 -5.50 0.29
CA LEU A 133 8.11 -5.41 1.16
C LEU A 133 7.73 -6.77 1.76
N GLY A 134 8.33 -7.86 1.31
CA GLY A 134 8.12 -9.18 1.90
C GLY A 134 6.73 -9.76 1.66
N ILE A 135 5.99 -9.28 0.65
CA ILE A 135 4.69 -9.87 0.28
C ILE A 135 4.94 -11.10 -0.58
N HIS A 136 4.54 -12.26 -0.08
CA HIS A 136 4.73 -13.55 -0.74
C HIS A 136 3.42 -14.29 -0.95
N ARG A 137 3.45 -15.27 -1.86
CA ARG A 137 2.32 -16.18 -2.08
C ARG A 137 1.98 -16.89 -0.76
N GLY A 138 0.69 -16.93 -0.41
CA GLY A 138 0.21 -17.61 0.79
C GLY A 138 0.03 -16.69 2.01
N HIS A 139 0.32 -15.40 1.89
CA HIS A 139 -0.11 -14.43 2.90
C HIS A 139 -1.63 -14.51 3.08
N GLN A 140 -2.06 -14.48 4.34
CA GLN A 140 -3.46 -14.33 4.68
C GLN A 140 -3.89 -12.87 4.49
N PHE A 141 -5.15 -12.68 4.13
CA PHE A 141 -5.69 -11.36 3.83
C PHE A 141 -7.19 -11.30 4.14
N TYR A 142 -7.68 -10.08 4.28
CA TYR A 142 -9.09 -9.74 4.25
C TYR A 142 -9.43 -9.21 2.86
N ARG A 143 -10.60 -9.57 2.34
CA ARG A 143 -11.07 -9.06 1.06
C ARG A 143 -12.52 -8.62 1.14
N TYR A 144 -12.83 -7.48 0.52
CA TYR A 144 -14.18 -6.96 0.41
C TYR A 144 -14.25 -5.93 -0.71
N SER A 145 -15.44 -5.68 -1.25
CA SER A 145 -15.69 -4.57 -2.17
C SER A 145 -16.10 -3.33 -1.36
N GLY A 146 -15.45 -2.20 -1.61
CA GLY A 146 -15.65 -0.96 -0.85
C GLY A 146 -15.46 0.28 -1.71
N SER A 147 -15.04 1.38 -1.09
CA SER A 147 -14.74 2.65 -1.77
C SER A 147 -13.27 3.05 -1.61
N LEU A 148 -12.83 4.08 -2.33
CA LEU A 148 -11.61 4.80 -1.97
C LEU A 148 -11.78 5.48 -0.62
N THR A 149 -10.70 5.51 0.19
CA THR A 149 -10.71 6.18 1.52
C THR A 149 -10.36 7.67 1.44
N ALA A 150 -9.90 8.15 0.28
CA ALA A 150 -9.61 9.56 0.02
C ALA A 150 -9.92 9.96 -1.43
N GLY A 151 -10.24 11.24 -1.65
CA GLY A 151 -10.54 11.80 -2.97
C GLY A 151 -12.04 11.81 -3.30
N ASN A 152 -12.42 11.24 -4.43
CA ASN A 152 -13.82 11.23 -4.90
C ASN A 152 -14.69 10.13 -4.26
N PHE A 153 -14.14 9.36 -3.31
CA PHE A 153 -14.82 8.27 -2.62
C PHE A 153 -15.51 7.26 -3.58
N SER A 154 -14.94 7.05 -4.77
CA SER A 154 -15.49 6.09 -5.75
C SER A 154 -15.75 4.73 -5.09
N GLU A 155 -16.97 4.24 -5.23
CA GLU A 155 -17.38 2.88 -4.87
C GLU A 155 -16.83 1.85 -5.87
N ASN A 156 -17.01 0.56 -5.58
CA ASN A 156 -16.56 -0.58 -6.40
C ASN A 156 -15.03 -0.75 -6.47
N VAL A 157 -14.35 -0.51 -5.35
CA VAL A 157 -12.92 -0.82 -5.18
C VAL A 157 -12.76 -2.18 -4.53
N GLU A 158 -11.99 -3.07 -5.16
CA GLU A 158 -11.61 -4.35 -4.56
C GLU A 158 -10.49 -4.14 -3.53
N TRP A 159 -10.80 -4.35 -2.26
CA TRP A 159 -9.82 -4.24 -1.17
C TRP A 159 -9.19 -5.58 -0.83
N VAL A 160 -7.87 -5.59 -0.68
CA VAL A 160 -7.09 -6.71 -0.17
C VAL A 160 -6.19 -6.19 0.96
N VAL A 161 -6.57 -6.45 2.21
CA VAL A 161 -5.79 -6.02 3.38
C VAL A 161 -4.99 -7.20 3.89
N LEU A 162 -3.65 -7.10 3.87
CA LEU A 162 -2.79 -8.16 4.39
C LEU A 162 -2.99 -8.30 5.90
N SER A 163 -3.23 -9.52 6.38
CA SER A 163 -3.56 -9.74 7.79
C SER A 163 -2.34 -9.68 8.70
N THR A 164 -1.15 -9.93 8.16
CA THR A 164 0.12 -9.86 8.92
C THR A 164 0.73 -8.48 8.70
N PRO A 165 0.87 -7.66 9.77
CA PRO A 165 1.50 -6.36 9.67
C PRO A 165 2.98 -6.49 9.32
N GLN A 166 3.50 -5.50 8.61
CA GLN A 166 4.93 -5.36 8.33
C GLN A 166 5.64 -4.63 9.48
N PRO A 167 6.89 -5.00 9.81
CA PRO A 167 7.65 -4.27 10.81
C PRO A 167 7.95 -2.85 10.31
N ILE A 168 7.94 -1.88 11.22
CA ILE A 168 8.47 -0.53 11.02
C ILE A 168 9.26 -0.09 12.26
N SER A 169 10.41 0.56 12.08
CA SER A 169 11.14 1.12 13.23
C SER A 169 10.49 2.41 13.73
N HIS A 170 10.77 2.80 14.98
CA HIS A 170 10.27 4.06 15.52
C HIS A 170 10.71 5.27 14.68
N GLU A 171 11.97 5.28 14.23
CA GLU A 171 12.52 6.32 13.36
C GLU A 171 11.80 6.39 12.01
N GLN A 172 11.54 5.22 11.40
CA GLN A 172 10.79 5.15 10.15
C GLN A 172 9.37 5.66 10.31
N LEU A 173 8.72 5.30 11.41
CA LEU A 173 7.36 5.73 11.70
C LEU A 173 7.29 7.24 11.86
N LEU A 174 8.14 7.82 12.72
CA LEU A 174 8.14 9.26 12.99
C LEU A 174 8.40 10.09 11.73
N ALA A 175 9.43 9.75 10.96
CA ALA A 175 9.73 10.48 9.73
C ALA A 175 8.74 10.21 8.60
N THR A 176 7.91 9.17 8.67
CA THR A 176 6.78 9.02 7.75
C THR A 176 5.59 9.87 8.19
N ILE A 177 5.20 9.81 9.47
CA ILE A 177 4.06 10.55 10.01
C ILE A 177 4.28 12.06 9.95
N SER A 178 5.51 12.55 10.16
CA SER A 178 5.84 13.98 10.06
C SER A 178 5.59 14.57 8.67
N GLN A 179 5.42 13.72 7.65
CA GLN A 179 5.10 14.12 6.27
C GLN A 179 3.60 14.06 5.98
N ILE A 180 2.81 13.42 6.84
CA ILE A 180 1.38 13.19 6.62
C ILE A 180 0.57 14.18 7.45
N VAL A 181 0.92 14.28 8.73
CA VAL A 181 0.35 15.25 9.66
C VAL A 181 1.18 16.50 9.49
N GLY A 182 0.60 17.53 8.85
CA GLY A 182 1.24 18.85 8.82
C GLY A 182 1.66 19.23 10.25
N ALA A 183 2.93 19.60 10.41
CA ALA A 183 3.48 20.01 11.71
C ALA A 183 2.70 21.19 12.29
#